data_AF-A0A3D3XM88-F1
#
_entry.id   AF-A0A3D3XM88-F1
#
_cell.length_a   1.000
_cell.length_b   1.000
_cell.length_c   1.000
_cell.angle_alpha   90.00
_cell.angle_beta   90.00
_cell.angle_gamma   90.00
#
_symmetry.space_group_name_H-M   'P 1'
#
loop_
_entity.id
_entity.type
_entity.pdbx_description
1 polymer ?
#
loop_
_entity_poly.entity_id
_entity_poly.type
_entity_poly.pdbx_seq_one_letter_code
_entity_poly.pdbx_strand_id
1 'polypeptide(L)'
;MVSRSLLISLFRLTALCLVSLTLLVTARAQKSFDERSLTQKVKDAVVTIRHMDRAGNENGVGTGFVIDSEGLVATSLHVIGEARMVEVLFADGSRHEPVAVHAWDRALDLAVLRLDRKGLPTLSLGDSDALA
;
A
#
# COMPACT_ATOMS: atom_id res chain seq x y z
N MET A 1 -64.17 -16.80 -0.65
CA MET A 1 -63.90 -16.21 -1.99
C MET A 1 -62.91 -15.07 -1.80
N VAL A 2 -61.64 -15.25 -2.16
CA VAL A 2 -60.64 -14.16 -2.13
C VAL A 2 -60.93 -13.23 -3.31
N SER A 3 -61.12 -11.93 -3.07
CA SER A 3 -61.47 -10.99 -4.14
C SER A 3 -60.31 -10.87 -5.12
N ARG A 4 -60.61 -10.77 -6.42
CA ARG A 4 -59.61 -10.56 -7.49
C ARG A 4 -58.70 -9.34 -7.22
N SER A 5 -59.21 -8.33 -6.51
CA SER A 5 -58.46 -7.16 -6.07
C SER A 5 -57.38 -7.49 -5.02
N LEU A 6 -57.61 -8.48 -4.14
CA LEU A 6 -56.64 -8.90 -3.13
C LEU A 6 -55.45 -9.63 -3.78
N LEU A 7 -55.70 -10.47 -4.80
CA LEU A 7 -54.64 -11.18 -5.53
C LEU A 7 -53.70 -10.23 -6.28
N ILE A 8 -54.25 -9.20 -6.94
CA ILE A 8 -53.47 -8.22 -7.70
C ILE A 8 -52.63 -7.35 -6.75
N SER A 9 -53.19 -7.00 -5.59
CA SER A 9 -52.47 -6.24 -4.55
C SER A 9 -51.29 -7.04 -4.00
N LEU A 10 -51.50 -8.33 -3.69
CA LEU A 10 -50.45 -9.21 -3.17
C LEU A 10 -49.29 -9.37 -4.17
N PHE A 11 -49.62 -9.50 -5.47
CA PHE A 11 -48.62 -9.63 -6.53
C PHE A 11 -47.81 -8.34 -6.75
N ARG A 12 -48.45 -7.17 -6.60
CA ARG A 12 -47.76 -5.87 -6.64
C ARG A 12 -46.84 -5.67 -5.43
N LEU A 13 -47.28 -6.11 -4.25
CA LEU A 13 -46.51 -5.98 -3.01
C LEU A 13 -45.26 -6.87 -3.04
N THR A 14 -45.39 -8.11 -3.54
CA THR A 14 -44.25 -9.02 -3.69
C THR A 14 -43.27 -8.52 -4.75
N ALA A 15 -43.75 -8.04 -5.90
CA ALA A 15 -42.90 -7.44 -6.93
C ALA A 15 -42.13 -6.21 -6.41
N LEU A 16 -42.80 -5.33 -5.67
CA LEU A 16 -42.15 -4.15 -5.06
C LEU A 16 -41.12 -4.54 -4.00
N CYS A 17 -41.40 -5.58 -3.21
CA CYS A 17 -40.48 -6.11 -2.20
C CYS A 17 -39.23 -6.74 -2.84
N LEU A 18 -39.40 -7.51 -3.92
CA LEU A 18 -38.30 -8.09 -4.70
C LEU A 18 -37.42 -7.00 -5.33
N VAL A 19 -38.03 -5.96 -5.92
CA VAL A 19 -37.30 -4.82 -6.48
C VAL A 19 -36.50 -4.08 -5.39
N SER A 20 -37.13 -3.80 -4.24
CA SER A 20 -36.47 -3.20 -3.08
C SER A 20 -35.31 -4.04 -2.56
N LEU A 21 -35.49 -5.37 -2.48
CA LEU A 21 -34.46 -6.30 -2.04
C LEU A 21 -33.29 -6.34 -3.02
N THR A 22 -33.55 -6.34 -4.33
CA THR A 22 -32.49 -6.26 -5.34
C THR A 22 -31.73 -4.93 -5.30
N LEU A 23 -32.42 -3.80 -5.10
CA LEU A 23 -31.79 -2.49 -4.91
C LEU A 23 -30.89 -2.44 -3.67
N LEU A 24 -31.34 -3.04 -2.57
CA LEU A 24 -30.58 -3.13 -1.32
C LEU A 24 -29.32 -4.02 -1.48
N VAL A 25 -29.42 -5.10 -2.24
CA VAL A 25 -28.30 -5.99 -2.55
C VAL A 25 -27.28 -5.30 -3.46
N THR A 26 -27.71 -4.54 -4.47
CA THR A 26 -26.80 -3.76 -5.33
C THR A 26 -26.14 -2.60 -4.60
N ALA A 27 -26.84 -1.97 -3.65
CA ALA A 27 -26.28 -0.87 -2.86
C ALA A 27 -25.11 -1.31 -1.96
N ARG A 28 -25.12 -2.57 -1.48
CA ARG A 28 -24.01 -3.15 -0.71
C ARG A 28 -22.77 -3.47 -1.55
N ALA A 29 -22.89 -3.55 -2.87
CA ALA A 29 -21.77 -3.91 -3.75
C ALA A 29 -20.87 -2.72 -4.13
N GLN A 30 -21.27 -1.49 -3.80
CA GLN A 30 -20.42 -0.31 -4.00
C GLN A 30 -19.41 -0.21 -2.86
N LYS A 31 -18.36 -1.04 -2.94
CA LYS A 31 -17.22 -1.00 -2.04
C LYS A 31 -16.47 0.31 -2.31
N SER A 32 -16.90 1.39 -1.67
CA SER A 32 -16.16 2.65 -1.66
C SER A 32 -14.78 2.34 -1.10
N PHE A 33 -13.75 2.60 -1.89
CA PHE A 33 -12.37 2.54 -1.44
C PHE A 33 -12.25 3.51 -0.26
N ASP A 34 -12.13 3.01 0.97
CA ASP A 34 -11.97 3.88 2.13
C ASP A 34 -10.54 4.42 2.11
N GLU A 35 -10.37 5.56 1.44
CA GLU A 35 -9.11 6.28 1.21
C GLU A 35 -8.26 6.39 2.50
N ARG A 36 -8.92 6.55 3.64
CA ARG A 36 -8.28 6.66 4.96
C ARG A 36 -7.56 5.38 5.37
N SER A 37 -8.20 4.24 5.14
CA SER A 37 -7.63 2.91 5.43
C SER A 37 -6.44 2.59 4.52
N LEU A 38 -6.50 2.98 3.24
CA LEU A 38 -5.38 2.81 2.32
C LEU A 38 -4.20 3.68 2.75
N THR A 39 -4.45 4.95 3.03
CA THR A 39 -3.42 5.92 3.43
C THR A 39 -2.66 5.41 4.65
N GLN A 40 -3.36 4.84 5.63
CA GLN A 40 -2.70 4.30 6.83
C GLN A 40 -1.82 3.09 6.51
N LYS A 41 -2.33 2.14 5.73
CA LYS A 41 -1.56 0.95 5.33
C LYS A 41 -0.31 1.31 4.52
N VAL A 42 -0.42 2.33 3.66
CA VAL A 42 0.71 2.81 2.85
C VAL A 42 1.78 3.44 3.74
N LYS A 43 1.38 4.28 4.70
CA LYS A 43 2.32 4.97 5.61
C LYS A 43 3.20 4.02 6.39
N ASP A 44 2.67 2.89 6.84
CA ASP A 44 3.44 1.95 7.67
C ASP A 44 4.56 1.28 6.86
N ALA A 45 4.39 1.10 5.55
CA ALA A 45 5.35 0.45 4.66
C ALA A 45 6.29 1.43 3.92
N VAL A 46 6.05 2.74 4.02
CA VAL A 46 6.93 3.79 3.47
C VAL A 46 7.94 4.19 4.53
N VAL A 47 9.20 4.35 4.11
CA VAL A 47 10.33 4.68 4.98
C VAL A 47 11.06 5.91 4.48
N THR A 48 11.65 6.65 5.41
CA THR A 48 12.60 7.74 5.11
C THR A 48 14.00 7.16 5.06
N ILE A 49 14.78 7.54 4.05
CA ILE A 49 16.17 7.10 3.89
C ILE A 49 17.06 8.33 4.02
N ARG A 50 18.05 8.25 4.91
CA ARG A 50 19.02 9.31 5.16
C ARG A 50 20.40 8.76 4.85
N HIS A 51 21.21 9.53 4.15
CA HIS A 51 22.59 9.15 3.92
C HIS A 51 23.55 10.18 4.51
N MET A 52 24.65 9.71 5.08
CA MET A 52 25.58 10.55 5.82
C MET A 52 26.90 10.74 5.07
N ASP A 53 27.53 11.90 5.26
CA ASP A 53 28.87 12.20 4.77
C ASP A 53 29.97 11.47 5.57
N ARG A 54 31.24 11.73 5.23
CA ARG A 54 32.40 11.14 5.92
C ARG A 54 32.58 11.63 7.36
N ALA A 55 32.00 12.77 7.72
CA ALA A 55 32.03 13.34 9.07
C ALA A 55 30.82 12.89 9.91
N GLY A 56 29.89 12.12 9.34
CA GLY A 56 28.67 11.65 9.99
C GLY A 56 27.51 12.64 9.97
N ASN A 57 27.61 13.74 9.19
CA ASN A 57 26.50 14.67 9.01
C ASN A 57 25.55 14.15 7.95
N GLU A 58 24.26 14.47 8.09
CA GLU A 58 23.28 14.21 7.03
C GLU A 58 23.65 14.98 5.76
N ASN A 59 23.76 14.24 4.66
CA ASN A 59 24.14 14.78 3.35
C ASN A 59 23.02 14.61 2.31
N GLY A 60 22.02 13.77 2.59
CA GLY A 60 20.85 13.60 1.74
C GLY A 60 19.73 12.84 2.41
N VAL A 61 18.51 13.11 1.93
CA VAL A 61 17.26 12.49 2.39
C VAL A 61 16.44 12.08 1.17
N GLY A 62 15.82 10.91 1.25
CA GLY A 62 14.86 10.41 0.28
C GLY A 62 13.87 9.45 0.90
N THR A 63 13.21 8.67 0.05
CA THR A 63 12.14 7.76 0.45
C THR A 63 12.40 6.36 -0.10
N GLY A 64 11.91 5.36 0.59
CA GLY A 64 11.79 4.01 0.09
C GLY A 64 10.50 3.37 0.57
N PHE A 65 10.29 2.11 0.19
CA PHE A 65 9.18 1.32 0.68
C PHE A 65 9.56 -0.15 0.79
N VAL A 66 8.92 -0.83 1.74
CA VAL A 66 9.16 -2.24 2.01
C VAL A 66 8.47 -3.10 0.93
N ILE A 67 9.26 -3.91 0.24
CA ILE A 67 8.79 -4.82 -0.83
C ILE A 67 8.67 -6.28 -0.37
N ASP A 68 9.31 -6.63 0.74
CA ASP A 68 9.26 -7.97 1.34
C ASP A 68 9.33 -7.90 2.86
N SER A 69 8.56 -8.75 3.54
CA SER A 69 8.40 -8.74 4.99
C SER A 69 9.66 -9.23 5.72
N GLU A 70 10.58 -9.88 5.01
CA GLU A 70 11.87 -10.33 5.53
C GLU A 70 12.98 -9.26 5.44
N GLY A 71 12.62 -7.99 5.20
CA GLY A 71 13.54 -6.87 5.34
C GLY A 71 14.08 -6.31 4.03
N LEU A 72 13.34 -6.38 2.92
CA LEU A 72 13.76 -5.73 1.67
C LEU A 72 13.05 -4.39 1.49
N VAL A 73 13.83 -3.36 1.23
CA VAL A 73 13.35 -1.99 0.98
C VAL A 73 13.83 -1.53 -0.39
N ALA A 74 12.90 -1.11 -1.25
CA ALA A 74 13.23 -0.50 -2.54
C ALA A 74 13.36 1.02 -2.41
N THR A 75 14.30 1.60 -3.16
CA THR A 75 14.52 3.04 -3.27
C THR A 75 15.23 3.37 -4.58
N SER A 76 15.51 4.65 -4.83
CA SER A 76 16.35 5.09 -5.92
C SER A 76 17.83 4.96 -5.57
N LEU A 77 18.65 4.60 -6.55
CA LEU A 77 20.10 4.47 -6.35
C LEU A 77 20.73 5.81 -5.95
N HIS A 78 20.30 6.92 -6.55
CA HIS A 78 20.81 8.25 -6.19
C HIS A 78 20.48 8.66 -4.73
N VAL A 79 19.43 8.11 -4.13
CA VAL A 79 19.06 8.40 -2.73
C VAL A 79 20.09 7.83 -1.76
N ILE A 80 20.64 6.65 -2.04
CA ILE A 80 21.69 6.07 -1.21
C ILE A 80 23.08 6.59 -1.58
N GLY A 81 23.25 7.09 -2.81
CA GLY A 81 24.46 7.76 -3.28
C GLY A 81 25.72 6.90 -3.16
N GLU A 82 26.88 7.56 -3.01
CA GLU A 82 28.15 6.92 -2.62
C GLU A 82 28.32 6.91 -1.08
N ALA A 83 27.22 6.92 -0.34
CA ALA A 83 27.26 7.15 1.09
C ALA A 83 27.96 6.01 1.82
N ARG A 84 28.76 6.37 2.82
CA ARG A 84 29.39 5.40 3.72
C ARG A 84 28.39 4.78 4.69
N MET A 85 27.36 5.55 5.06
CA MET A 85 26.35 5.14 6.02
C MET A 85 24.98 5.57 5.52
N VAL A 86 24.05 4.62 5.52
CA VAL A 86 22.65 4.80 5.15
C VAL A 86 21.80 4.41 6.35
N GLU A 87 20.82 5.24 6.70
CA GLU A 87 19.88 4.99 7.78
C GLU A 87 18.46 4.95 7.21
N VAL A 88 17.72 3.89 7.55
CA VAL A 88 16.30 3.72 7.21
C VAL A 88 15.47 4.01 8.45
N LEU A 89 14.61 5.03 8.36
CA LEU A 89 13.70 5.48 9.40
C LEU A 89 12.26 5.08 9.05
N PHE A 90 11.64 4.32 9.95
CA PHE A 90 10.25 3.88 9.82
C PHE A 90 9.27 4.88 10.47
N ALA A 91 7.98 4.77 10.12
CA ALA A 91 6.92 5.60 10.67
C ALA A 91 6.74 5.45 12.19
N ASP A 92 7.13 4.31 12.76
CA ASP A 92 7.16 4.07 14.22
C ASP A 92 8.33 4.78 14.93
N GLY A 93 9.19 5.47 14.19
CA GLY A 93 10.37 6.17 14.69
C GLY A 93 11.62 5.30 14.83
N SER A 94 11.53 3.99 14.56
CA SER A 94 12.67 3.08 14.59
C SER A 94 13.63 3.35 13.43
N ARG A 95 14.93 3.17 13.70
CA ARG A 95 16.03 3.44 12.77
C ARG A 95 16.86 2.20 12.58
N HIS A 96 17.21 1.89 11.34
CA HIS A 96 17.95 0.71 10.96
C HIS A 96 19.02 1.04 9.92
N GLU A 97 20.23 0.60 10.17
CA GLU A 97 21.27 0.57 9.13
C GLU A 97 21.07 -0.70 8.27
N PRO A 98 21.06 -0.59 6.93
CA PRO A 98 21.04 -1.76 6.07
C PRO A 98 22.28 -2.63 6.26
N VAL A 99 22.10 -3.94 6.33
CA VAL A 99 23.23 -4.88 6.38
C VAL A 99 23.92 -5.03 5.03
N ALA A 100 23.21 -4.73 3.94
CA ALA A 100 23.75 -4.75 2.59
C ALA A 100 22.84 -3.98 1.61
N VAL A 101 23.42 -3.62 0.46
CA VAL A 101 22.66 -3.39 -0.77
C VAL A 101 22.43 -4.75 -1.42
N HIS A 102 21.18 -5.22 -1.42
CA HIS A 102 20.79 -6.53 -1.96
C HIS A 102 20.89 -6.58 -3.48
N ALA A 103 20.44 -5.53 -4.16
CA ALA A 103 20.50 -5.38 -5.61
C ALA A 103 20.52 -3.89 -5.98
N TRP A 104 21.07 -3.56 -7.15
CA TRP A 104 21.01 -2.21 -7.69
C TRP A 104 21.10 -2.24 -9.21
N ASP A 105 20.55 -1.21 -9.84
CA ASP A 105 20.66 -0.96 -11.27
C ASP A 105 20.91 0.54 -11.48
N ARG A 106 22.03 0.88 -12.12
CA ARG A 106 22.41 2.28 -12.37
C ARG A 106 21.68 2.89 -13.57
N ALA A 107 21.30 2.10 -14.56
CA ALA A 107 20.57 2.60 -15.72
C ALA A 107 19.12 2.95 -15.36
N LEU A 108 18.51 2.15 -14.48
CA LEU A 108 17.15 2.34 -13.99
C LEU A 108 17.07 3.20 -12.72
N ASP A 109 18.22 3.56 -12.14
CA ASP A 109 18.32 4.32 -10.88
C ASP A 109 17.57 3.63 -9.72
N LEU A 110 17.79 2.32 -9.55
CA LEU A 110 17.14 1.49 -8.53
C LEU A 110 18.14 0.89 -7.56
N ALA A 111 17.73 0.78 -6.30
CA ALA A 111 18.44 0.04 -5.27
C ALA A 111 17.46 -0.70 -4.36
N VAL A 112 17.86 -1.89 -3.92
CA VAL A 112 17.18 -2.68 -2.89
C VAL A 112 18.11 -2.85 -1.71
N LEU A 113 17.68 -2.39 -0.54
CA LEU A 113 18.39 -2.48 0.72
C LEU A 113 17.91 -3.71 1.49
N ARG A 114 18.84 -4.40 2.16
CA ARG A 114 18.53 -5.48 3.10
C ARG A 114 18.66 -4.97 4.52
N LEU A 115 17.61 -5.14 5.32
CA LEU A 115 17.59 -4.90 6.76
C LEU A 115 17.64 -6.24 7.51
N ASP A 116 18.23 -6.24 8.70
CA ASP A 116 18.08 -7.34 9.65
C ASP A 116 16.84 -7.12 10.53
N ARG A 117 15.67 -7.07 9.89
CA ARG A 117 14.36 -6.92 10.54
C ARG A 117 13.30 -7.68 9.76
N LYS A 118 12.47 -8.43 10.49
CA LYS A 118 11.39 -9.26 9.94
C LYS A 118 10.02 -8.75 10.38
N GLY A 119 8.98 -9.23 9.70
CA GLY A 119 7.60 -8.87 10.01
C GLY A 119 7.29 -7.41 9.65
N LEU A 120 7.99 -6.86 8.66
CA LEU A 120 7.74 -5.50 8.20
C LEU A 120 6.42 -5.40 7.43
N PRO A 121 5.66 -4.29 7.58
CA PRO A 121 4.52 -4.00 6.72
C PRO A 121 4.99 -3.82 5.27
N THR A 122 4.35 -4.49 4.32
CA THR A 122 4.74 -4.48 2.90
C THR A 122 3.67 -3.87 2.00
N LEU A 123 4.12 -3.34 0.85
CA LEU A 123 3.25 -2.97 -0.26
C LEU A 123 3.28 -4.05 -1.33
N SER A 124 2.09 -4.42 -1.81
CA SER A 124 1.97 -5.24 -3.01
C SER A 124 2.33 -4.40 -4.22
N LEU A 125 3.21 -4.93 -5.08
CA LEU A 125 3.54 -4.30 -6.35
C LEU A 125 2.34 -4.44 -7.30
N GLY A 126 2.01 -3.34 -7.98
CA GLY A 126 1.03 -3.33 -9.06
C GLY A 126 1.63 -3.83 -10.37
N ASP A 127 0.75 -4.23 -11.29
CA ASP A 127 1.11 -4.50 -12.68
C ASP A 127 1.10 -3.16 -13.46
N SER A 128 2.26 -2.74 -13.93
CA SER A 128 2.40 -1.50 -14.70
C SER A 128 1.88 -1.62 -16.12
N ASP A 129 1.91 -2.82 -16.72
CA ASP A 129 1.48 -3.02 -18.11
C ASP A 129 -0.04 -2.87 -18.24
N ALA A 130 -0.76 -3.06 -17.13
CA ALA A 130 -2.20 -2.84 -17.02
C ALA A 130 -2.60 -1.35 -16.86
N LEU A 131 -1.64 -0.43 -16.77
CA LEU A 131 -1.89 1.02 -16.64
C LEU A 131 -1.74 1.79 -17.96
N ALA A 132 -1.28 1.15 -19.03
CA ALA A 132 -0.94 1.76 -20.32
C ALA A 132 -2.14 1.95 -21.27
#